data_AF-C5BYT6-F1
#
_entry.id   AF-C5BYT6-F1
#
_cell.length_a   1.000
_cell.length_b   1.000
_cell.length_c   1.000
_cell.angle_alpha   90.00
_cell.angle_beta   90.00
_cell.angle_gamma   90.00
#
_symmetry.space_group_name_H-M   'P 1'
#
loop_
_entity.id
_entity.type
_entity.pdbx_description
1 polymer ?
#
loop_
_entity_poly.entity_id
_entity_poly.type
_entity_poly.pdbx_seq_one_letter_code
_entity_poly.pdbx_strand_id
1 'polypeptide(L)'
;MAGSVAVLLAAVGCWAAPDDGPDPTRGHDAEVTPPPTSGGLDYQLGGAYDPAPGVTVVVRDSTEEPAPGVYSVCYVNGFQTQPAEAETWLRENPELVLHDSTGAVVDPAWPDEYVLDPRTPENREGILAIVGPAIERCAAAGYRAVEIDNLDTFARFDALSEDGNLALATAYADLAHQLGLAVGQKNAAEAAASARGAVGFDFAVTEECFAFGECTAYTDAYGEHVLQVEYADSLAVPFAEVCASPDRAPLVVLRDRGLVPAGVAGHVEERC
;
A
#
# COMPACT_ATOMS: atom_id res chain seq x y z
N MET A 1 92.57 14.68 -7.68
CA MET A 1 92.56 13.66 -8.74
C MET A 1 91.58 12.57 -8.34
N ALA A 2 90.61 12.27 -9.20
CA ALA A 2 89.71 11.10 -9.21
C ALA A 2 88.89 10.79 -7.92
N GLY A 3 87.60 10.48 -7.95
CA GLY A 3 86.69 10.23 -9.06
C GLY A 3 85.24 10.21 -8.52
N SER A 4 84.32 10.63 -9.38
CA SER A 4 82.89 10.70 -9.12
C SER A 4 82.27 9.29 -9.10
N VAL A 5 81.49 8.99 -8.06
CA VAL A 5 80.58 7.83 -8.03
C VAL A 5 79.17 8.39 -8.10
N ALA A 6 78.49 8.14 -9.23
CA ALA A 6 77.10 8.48 -9.42
C ALA A 6 76.23 7.40 -8.79
N VAL A 7 75.41 7.78 -7.80
CA VAL A 7 74.38 6.92 -7.22
C VAL A 7 73.07 7.17 -7.99
N LEU A 8 72.62 6.17 -8.75
CA LEU A 8 71.26 6.13 -9.30
C LEU A 8 70.27 5.86 -8.15
N LEU A 9 69.39 6.83 -7.86
CA LEU A 9 68.19 6.60 -7.07
C LEU A 9 67.11 6.00 -7.98
N ALA A 10 66.82 4.71 -7.80
CA ALA A 10 65.63 4.08 -8.33
C ALA A 10 64.44 4.44 -7.42
N ALA A 11 63.55 5.32 -7.88
CA ALA A 11 62.28 5.59 -7.22
C ALA A 11 61.33 4.41 -7.50
N VAL A 12 61.12 3.56 -6.51
CA VAL A 12 60.05 2.56 -6.50
C VAL A 12 58.76 3.31 -6.19
N GLY A 13 57.97 3.59 -7.21
CA GLY A 13 56.61 4.10 -7.03
C GLY A 13 55.72 3.01 -6.46
N CYS A 14 55.34 3.12 -5.19
CA CYS A 14 54.21 2.39 -4.64
C CYS A 14 52.94 2.86 -5.36
N TRP A 15 52.38 2.03 -6.23
CA TRP A 15 51.03 2.22 -6.72
C TRP A 15 50.08 1.68 -5.64
N ALA A 16 49.55 2.57 -4.81
CA ALA A 16 48.43 2.25 -3.95
C ALA A 16 47.19 2.14 -4.84
N ALA A 17 46.54 0.98 -4.83
CA ALA A 17 45.22 0.82 -5.41
C ALA A 17 44.24 1.74 -4.66
N PRO A 18 43.26 2.36 -5.34
CA PRO A 18 42.21 3.10 -4.65
C PRO A 18 41.41 2.13 -3.78
N ASP A 19 41.20 2.50 -2.52
CA ASP A 19 40.18 1.91 -1.66
C ASP A 19 38.82 2.24 -2.29
N ASP A 20 38.17 1.25 -2.89
CA ASP A 20 36.76 1.34 -3.27
C ASP A 20 35.92 1.34 -1.98
N GLY A 21 35.71 2.54 -1.43
CA GLY A 21 34.68 2.75 -0.42
C GLY A 21 33.30 2.30 -0.93
N PRO A 22 32.36 1.95 -0.04
CA PRO A 22 31.03 1.53 -0.46
C PRO A 22 30.38 2.64 -1.30
N ASP A 23 30.05 2.28 -2.54
CA ASP A 23 29.32 3.13 -3.47
C ASP A 23 27.88 3.34 -2.95
N PRO A 24 27.47 4.57 -2.60
CA PRO A 24 26.14 4.86 -2.10
C PRO A 24 25.04 4.68 -3.17
N THR A 25 25.40 4.37 -4.42
CA THR A 25 24.46 4.19 -5.54
C THR A 25 24.11 2.73 -5.85
N ARG A 26 24.66 1.74 -5.12
CA ARG A 26 24.02 0.41 -5.03
C ARG A 26 22.82 0.47 -4.09
N GLY A 27 21.78 1.19 -4.52
CA GLY A 27 20.43 0.84 -4.11
C GLY A 27 20.22 -0.63 -4.47
N HIS A 28 19.72 -1.42 -3.52
CA HIS A 28 19.34 -2.79 -3.84
C HIS A 28 18.21 -2.66 -4.86
N ASP A 29 18.43 -3.14 -6.09
CA ASP A 29 17.35 -3.58 -6.99
C ASP A 29 16.66 -4.77 -6.30
N ALA A 30 16.00 -4.51 -5.18
CA ALA A 30 15.13 -5.47 -4.53
C ALA A 30 13.96 -5.66 -5.47
N GLU A 31 13.90 -6.84 -6.09
CA GLU A 31 12.81 -7.21 -6.96
C GLU A 31 11.48 -7.08 -6.21
N VAL A 32 10.60 -6.20 -6.69
CA VAL A 32 9.24 -6.05 -6.16
C VAL A 32 8.57 -7.41 -6.24
N THR A 33 8.23 -7.97 -5.08
CA THR A 33 7.64 -9.31 -4.98
C THR A 33 6.22 -9.18 -4.45
N PRO A 34 5.18 -9.65 -5.16
CA PRO A 34 3.81 -9.61 -4.66
C PRO A 34 3.60 -10.53 -3.44
N PRO A 35 2.49 -10.39 -2.70
CA PRO A 35 2.20 -11.23 -1.54
C PRO A 35 2.14 -12.73 -1.90
N PRO A 36 2.52 -13.63 -0.96
CA PRO A 36 2.27 -15.06 -1.07
C PRO A 36 0.79 -15.38 -1.34
N THR A 37 0.53 -16.43 -2.13
CA THR A 37 -0.83 -16.89 -2.48
C THR A 37 -1.29 -18.10 -1.66
N SER A 38 -0.55 -18.45 -0.60
CA SER A 38 -0.88 -19.57 0.29
C SER A 38 -0.57 -19.24 1.74
N GLY A 39 -1.25 -19.94 2.66
CA GLY A 39 -1.20 -19.68 4.09
C GLY A 39 -2.48 -18.98 4.54
N GLY A 40 -2.36 -17.92 5.34
CA GLY A 40 -3.49 -17.15 5.85
C GLY A 40 -3.24 -15.66 5.77
N LEU A 41 -4.31 -14.91 5.54
CA LEU A 41 -4.36 -13.45 5.58
C LEU A 41 -4.88 -12.99 6.95
N ASP A 42 -4.29 -11.93 7.49
CA ASP A 42 -4.80 -11.21 8.66
C ASP A 42 -4.87 -9.70 8.36
N TYR A 43 -5.97 -9.05 8.73
CA TYR A 43 -6.26 -7.64 8.41
C TYR A 43 -6.42 -6.85 9.71
N GLN A 44 -5.38 -6.10 10.07
CA GLN A 44 -5.14 -5.53 11.39
C GLN A 44 -5.05 -3.99 11.35
N LEU A 45 -6.11 -3.31 10.91
CA LEU A 45 -6.13 -1.84 10.87
C LEU A 45 -6.59 -1.20 12.19
N GLY A 46 -7.40 -1.91 13.00
CA GLY A 46 -7.83 -1.42 14.32
C GLY A 46 -6.76 -1.53 15.42
N GLY A 47 -5.53 -1.93 15.06
CA GLY A 47 -4.37 -2.06 15.94
C GLY A 47 -3.62 -3.37 15.72
N ALA A 48 -2.30 -3.32 15.88
CA ALA A 48 -1.44 -4.48 15.66
C ALA A 48 -1.56 -5.53 16.78
N TYR A 49 -1.50 -6.81 16.40
CA TYR A 49 -1.33 -7.95 17.32
C TYR A 49 -0.54 -9.08 16.66
N ASP A 50 0.09 -9.95 17.47
CA ASP A 50 0.87 -11.08 16.96
C ASP A 50 0.00 -11.98 16.06
N PRO A 51 0.37 -12.18 14.79
CA PRO A 51 -0.40 -13.05 13.89
C PRO A 51 -0.44 -14.49 14.39
N ALA A 52 -1.60 -15.13 14.26
CA ALA A 52 -1.77 -16.52 14.63
C ALA A 52 -0.90 -17.46 13.74
N PRO A 53 -0.58 -18.67 14.22
CA PRO A 53 0.14 -19.66 13.40
C PRO A 53 -0.55 -19.89 12.05
N GLY A 54 0.27 -19.97 10.99
CA GLY A 54 -0.21 -20.16 9.61
C GLY A 54 -0.56 -18.88 8.86
N VAL A 55 -0.59 -17.71 9.52
CA VAL A 55 -0.64 -16.41 8.82
C VAL A 55 0.67 -16.22 8.06
N THR A 56 0.56 -15.85 6.78
CA THR A 56 1.68 -15.58 5.87
C THR A 56 1.65 -14.16 5.34
N VAL A 57 0.48 -13.51 5.35
CA VAL A 57 0.28 -12.11 4.95
C VAL A 57 -0.48 -11.37 6.04
N VAL A 58 0.00 -10.19 6.42
CA VAL A 58 -0.73 -9.27 7.30
C VAL A 58 -0.83 -7.90 6.66
N VAL A 59 -1.97 -7.23 6.80
CA VAL A 59 -2.11 -5.80 6.49
C VAL A 59 -2.23 -5.03 7.80
N ARG A 60 -1.48 -3.95 7.94
CA ARG A 60 -1.47 -3.08 9.12
C ARG A 60 -1.50 -1.61 8.73
N ASP A 61 -2.08 -0.80 9.59
CA ASP A 61 -2.04 0.65 9.45
C ASP A 61 -0.59 1.18 9.41
N SER A 62 -0.33 2.23 8.63
CA SER A 62 1.01 2.83 8.51
C SER A 62 1.61 3.40 9.81
N THR A 63 0.81 3.54 10.87
CA THR A 63 1.27 3.93 12.20
C THR A 63 1.74 2.75 13.06
N GLU A 64 1.55 1.51 12.59
CA GLU A 64 1.97 0.28 13.25
C GLU A 64 3.25 -0.30 12.64
N GLU A 65 3.98 -1.09 13.42
CA GLU A 65 5.17 -1.82 12.93
C GLU A 65 4.77 -3.05 12.10
N PRO A 66 5.54 -3.44 11.06
CA PRO A 66 5.27 -4.67 10.32
C PRO A 66 5.42 -5.90 11.21
N ALA A 67 4.68 -6.96 10.92
CA ALA A 67 4.80 -8.20 11.69
C ALA A 67 6.07 -8.98 11.28
N PRO A 68 6.88 -9.43 12.26
CA PRO A 68 8.12 -10.13 11.95
C PRO A 68 7.84 -11.50 11.33
N GLY A 69 8.61 -11.85 10.30
CA GLY A 69 8.61 -13.20 9.71
C GLY A 69 7.44 -13.51 8.76
N VAL A 70 6.52 -12.57 8.55
CA VAL A 70 5.42 -12.69 7.56
C VAL A 70 5.52 -11.57 6.52
N TYR A 71 4.79 -11.69 5.42
CA TYR A 71 4.69 -10.63 4.42
C TYR A 71 3.76 -9.53 4.96
N SER A 72 4.30 -8.36 5.27
CA SER A 72 3.51 -7.23 5.79
C SER A 72 3.20 -6.21 4.70
N VAL A 73 1.92 -5.84 4.58
CA VAL A 73 1.39 -4.78 3.72
C VAL A 73 1.05 -3.57 4.60
N CYS A 74 1.50 -2.39 4.20
CA CYS A 74 1.28 -1.13 4.90
C CYS A 74 0.05 -0.42 4.31
N TYR A 75 -0.99 -0.23 5.11
CA TYR A 75 -2.17 0.53 4.72
C TYR A 75 -1.88 2.04 4.81
N VAL A 76 -2.18 2.76 3.74
CA VAL A 76 -2.10 4.22 3.66
C VAL A 76 -3.37 4.75 3.02
N ASN A 77 -4.10 5.64 3.68
CA ASN A 77 -5.21 6.35 3.05
C ASN A 77 -4.64 7.42 2.09
N GLY A 78 -4.89 7.26 0.79
CA GLY A 78 -4.27 8.11 -0.25
C GLY A 78 -5.25 8.96 -1.04
N PHE A 79 -6.55 8.79 -0.84
CA PHE A 79 -7.59 9.53 -1.56
C PHE A 79 -8.56 10.25 -0.62
N GLN A 80 -8.43 10.03 0.69
CA GLN A 80 -9.09 10.80 1.74
C GLN A 80 -8.08 11.16 2.84
N THR A 81 -8.40 12.18 3.64
CA THR A 81 -7.59 12.53 4.82
C THR A 81 -7.81 11.53 5.94
N GLN A 82 -6.79 11.24 6.74
CA GLN A 82 -6.96 10.56 8.01
C GLN A 82 -7.61 11.49 9.07
N PRO A 83 -8.44 10.98 10.00
CA PRO A 83 -9.08 11.80 11.03
C PRO A 83 -8.11 12.66 11.85
N ALA A 84 -6.93 12.11 12.17
CA ALA A 84 -5.90 12.81 12.93
C ALA A 84 -5.23 13.96 12.16
N GLU A 85 -5.32 13.97 10.83
CA GLU A 85 -4.64 14.92 9.94
C GLU A 85 -5.61 15.90 9.26
N ALA A 86 -6.91 15.61 9.31
CA ALA A 86 -7.98 16.33 8.62
C ALA A 86 -7.92 17.86 8.80
N GLU A 87 -7.78 18.35 10.04
CA GLU A 87 -7.66 19.80 10.31
C GLU A 87 -6.40 20.43 9.72
N THR A 88 -5.31 19.67 9.64
CA THR A 88 -4.05 20.15 9.05
C THR A 88 -4.20 20.27 7.54
N TRP A 89 -4.83 19.32 6.87
CA TRP A 89 -5.14 19.41 5.44
C TRP A 89 -5.96 20.66 5.12
N LEU A 90 -7.05 20.92 5.84
CA LEU A 90 -7.89 22.11 5.61
C LEU A 90 -7.17 23.44 5.86
N ARG A 91 -6.22 23.47 6.79
CA ARG A 91 -5.51 24.68 7.18
C ARG A 91 -4.31 24.97 6.28
N GLU A 92 -3.54 23.94 5.93
CA GLU A 92 -2.26 24.08 5.24
C GLU A 92 -2.35 23.80 3.74
N ASN A 93 -3.27 22.92 3.32
CA ASN A 93 -3.38 22.47 1.93
C ASN A 93 -4.85 22.44 1.45
N PRO A 94 -5.66 23.49 1.69
CA PRO A 94 -7.08 23.49 1.33
C PRO A 94 -7.35 23.27 -0.16
N GLU A 95 -6.41 23.62 -1.04
CA GLU A 95 -6.49 23.40 -2.49
C GLU A 95 -6.39 21.93 -2.91
N LEU A 96 -5.83 21.08 -2.04
CA LEU A 96 -5.70 19.64 -2.29
C LEU A 96 -6.90 18.84 -1.78
N VAL A 97 -7.85 19.50 -1.10
CA VAL A 97 -9.10 18.90 -0.62
C VAL A 97 -10.22 19.27 -1.58
N LEU A 98 -11.07 18.30 -1.92
CA LEU A 98 -12.21 18.51 -2.78
C LEU A 98 -13.21 19.45 -2.11
N HIS A 99 -13.65 20.47 -2.83
CA HIS A 99 -14.65 21.44 -2.36
C HIS A 99 -15.84 21.50 -3.30
N ASP A 100 -17.03 21.66 -2.72
CA ASP A 100 -18.28 21.92 -3.43
C ASP A 100 -18.92 23.24 -2.97
N SER A 101 -20.20 23.45 -3.31
CA SER A 101 -20.93 24.67 -2.94
C SER A 101 -21.15 24.87 -1.43
N THR A 102 -20.95 23.82 -0.63
CA THR A 102 -21.19 23.77 0.81
C THR A 102 -19.90 23.80 1.64
N GLY A 103 -18.76 23.47 1.04
CA GLY A 103 -17.45 23.52 1.69
C GLY A 103 -16.57 22.35 1.25
N ALA A 104 -15.64 21.96 2.12
CA ALA A 104 -14.85 20.75 1.93
C ALA A 104 -15.76 19.52 1.93
N VAL A 105 -15.57 18.62 0.96
CA VAL A 105 -16.39 17.42 0.79
C VAL A 105 -15.96 16.38 1.81
N VAL A 106 -16.93 15.89 2.56
CA VAL A 106 -16.78 14.85 3.59
C VAL A 106 -17.46 13.58 3.09
N ASP A 107 -16.87 12.43 3.40
CA ASP A 107 -17.52 11.15 3.16
C ASP A 107 -18.61 10.89 4.22
N PRO A 108 -19.88 10.67 3.83
CA PRO A 108 -20.94 10.36 4.80
C PRO A 108 -20.71 9.09 5.62
N ALA A 109 -19.95 8.13 5.10
CA ALA A 109 -19.59 6.90 5.82
C ALA A 109 -18.46 7.15 6.83
N TRP A 110 -17.61 8.15 6.58
CA TRP A 110 -16.43 8.53 7.36
C TRP A 110 -16.45 10.04 7.63
N PRO A 111 -17.28 10.53 8.57
CA PRO A 111 -17.60 11.95 8.72
C PRO A 111 -16.43 12.82 9.23
N ASP A 112 -15.32 12.20 9.59
CA ASP A 112 -14.06 12.80 10.01
C ASP A 112 -12.98 12.76 8.90
N GLU A 113 -13.32 12.27 7.71
CA GLU A 113 -12.43 12.23 6.55
C GLU A 113 -12.93 13.16 5.42
N TYR A 114 -12.01 13.96 4.89
CA TYR A 114 -12.23 14.80 3.73
C TYR A 114 -11.69 14.15 2.46
N VAL A 115 -12.39 14.33 1.34
CA VAL A 115 -12.00 13.78 0.03
C VAL A 115 -10.85 14.60 -0.55
N LEU A 116 -9.78 13.96 -1.02
CA LEU A 116 -8.68 14.64 -1.71
C LEU A 116 -9.07 14.96 -3.16
N ASP A 117 -8.45 15.99 -3.74
CA ASP A 117 -8.78 16.50 -5.07
C ASP A 117 -7.71 16.17 -6.13
N PRO A 118 -7.75 14.98 -6.77
CA PRO A 118 -6.78 14.61 -7.81
C PRO A 118 -7.10 15.21 -9.21
N ARG A 119 -8.00 16.20 -9.34
CA ARG A 119 -8.49 16.66 -10.66
C ARG A 119 -7.41 17.31 -11.53
N THR A 120 -6.43 17.98 -10.93
CA THR A 120 -5.34 18.66 -11.66
C THR A 120 -4.00 17.95 -11.45
N PRO A 121 -3.07 18.02 -12.42
CA PRO A 121 -1.70 17.54 -12.22
C PRO A 121 -1.04 18.14 -10.98
N GLU A 122 -1.21 19.45 -10.76
CA GLU A 122 -0.64 20.18 -9.63
C GLU A 122 -1.16 19.64 -8.30
N ASN A 123 -2.46 19.33 -8.21
CA ASN A 123 -3.01 18.75 -7.00
C ASN A 123 -2.51 17.32 -6.77
N ARG A 124 -2.38 16.51 -7.83
CA ARG A 124 -1.81 15.16 -7.71
C ARG A 124 -0.37 15.18 -7.20
N GLU A 125 0.45 16.10 -7.69
CA GLU A 125 1.82 16.32 -7.20
C GLU A 125 1.82 16.77 -5.73
N GLY A 126 0.94 17.70 -5.34
CA GLY A 126 0.81 18.17 -3.96
C GLY A 126 0.35 17.07 -3.00
N ILE A 127 -0.65 16.28 -3.40
CA ILE A 127 -1.14 15.14 -2.63
C ILE A 127 -0.04 14.10 -2.45
N LEU A 128 0.70 13.77 -3.51
CA LEU A 128 1.85 12.86 -3.44
C LEU A 128 2.93 13.39 -2.48
N ALA A 129 3.21 14.69 -2.49
CA ALA A 129 4.21 15.28 -1.60
C ALA A 129 3.87 15.13 -0.10
N ILE A 130 2.58 15.01 0.24
CA ILE A 130 2.12 14.85 1.63
C ILE A 130 1.97 13.37 2.01
N VAL A 131 1.40 12.55 1.12
CA VAL A 131 1.15 11.12 1.38
C VAL A 131 2.41 10.27 1.16
N GLY A 132 3.28 10.63 0.20
CA GLY A 132 4.52 9.93 -0.13
C GLY A 132 5.43 9.65 1.07
N PRO A 133 5.66 10.60 2.00
CA PRO A 133 6.37 10.35 3.24
C PRO A 133 5.84 9.19 4.09
N ALA A 134 4.54 8.86 4.03
CA ALA A 134 4.00 7.67 4.69
C ALA A 134 4.46 6.38 4.00
N ILE A 135 4.45 6.35 2.66
CA ILE A 135 4.96 5.23 1.84
C ILE A 135 6.46 5.03 2.10
N GLU A 136 7.24 6.12 2.16
CA GLU A 136 8.67 6.08 2.52
C GLU A 136 8.89 5.50 3.92
N ARG A 137 8.06 5.88 4.90
CA ARG A 137 8.11 5.29 6.25
C ARG A 137 7.78 3.81 6.25
N CYS A 138 6.79 3.37 5.47
CA CYS A 138 6.49 1.94 5.31
C CYS A 138 7.72 1.16 4.79
N ALA A 139 8.38 1.67 3.75
CA ALA A 139 9.60 1.06 3.22
C ALA A 139 10.72 1.01 4.27
N ALA A 140 10.96 2.13 4.97
CA ALA A 140 11.99 2.22 6.00
C ALA A 140 11.73 1.29 7.21
N ALA A 141 10.47 1.07 7.56
CA ALA A 141 10.06 0.15 8.62
C ALA A 141 10.20 -1.34 8.22
N GLY A 142 10.33 -1.62 6.92
CA GLY A 142 10.51 -2.98 6.40
C GLY A 142 9.21 -3.67 5.98
N TYR A 143 8.13 -2.91 5.73
CA TYR A 143 7.00 -3.43 4.97
C TYR A 143 7.46 -3.88 3.57
N ARG A 144 6.72 -4.82 2.97
CA ARG A 144 7.02 -5.34 1.62
C ARG A 144 6.08 -4.82 0.55
N ALA A 145 4.96 -4.26 0.98
CA ALA A 145 3.98 -3.67 0.09
C ALA A 145 3.25 -2.52 0.76
N VAL A 146 2.55 -1.74 -0.05
CA VAL A 146 1.55 -0.77 0.38
C VAL A 146 0.19 -1.09 -0.25
N GLU A 147 -0.86 -0.84 0.51
CA GLU A 147 -2.24 -0.73 0.04
C GLU A 147 -2.63 0.74 0.15
N ILE A 148 -3.03 1.35 -0.97
CA ILE A 148 -3.47 2.75 -0.99
C ILE A 148 -4.99 2.79 -1.01
N ASP A 149 -5.59 3.19 0.10
CA ASP A 149 -7.04 3.14 0.32
C ASP A 149 -7.81 4.27 -0.36
N ASN A 150 -9.12 4.05 -0.56
CA ASN A 150 -10.07 5.00 -1.15
C ASN A 150 -9.87 5.30 -2.66
N LEU A 151 -9.25 4.37 -3.39
CA LEU A 151 -9.10 4.45 -4.86
C LEU A 151 -10.44 4.72 -5.58
N ASP A 152 -11.54 4.19 -5.06
CA ASP A 152 -12.89 4.25 -5.61
C ASP A 152 -13.62 5.59 -5.37
N THR A 153 -12.97 6.61 -4.82
CA THR A 153 -13.58 7.94 -4.61
C THR A 153 -14.20 8.51 -5.90
N PHE A 154 -13.68 8.17 -7.09
CA PHE A 154 -14.29 8.55 -8.38
C PHE A 154 -15.70 7.97 -8.61
N ALA A 155 -16.02 6.82 -8.02
CA ALA A 155 -17.34 6.20 -8.12
C ALA A 155 -18.31 6.75 -7.06
N ARG A 156 -17.79 7.34 -5.98
CA ARG A 156 -18.56 7.89 -4.86
C ARG A 156 -18.85 9.39 -4.99
N PHE A 157 -18.02 10.13 -5.73
CA PHE A 157 -18.11 11.59 -5.86
C PHE A 157 -18.06 12.04 -7.33
N ASP A 158 -19.19 12.54 -7.85
CA ASP A 158 -19.37 12.95 -9.27
C ASP A 158 -18.35 13.98 -9.80
N ALA A 159 -17.69 14.71 -8.90
CA ALA A 159 -16.67 15.71 -9.27
C ALA A 159 -15.32 15.08 -9.66
N LEU A 160 -15.09 13.82 -9.29
CA LEU A 160 -13.87 13.07 -9.54
C LEU A 160 -14.06 12.12 -10.72
N SER A 161 -12.97 11.80 -11.41
CA SER A 161 -12.98 10.88 -12.55
C SER A 161 -12.03 9.71 -12.30
N GLU A 162 -12.35 8.55 -12.87
CA GLU A 162 -11.48 7.36 -12.83
C GLU A 162 -10.07 7.72 -13.32
N ASP A 163 -9.94 8.40 -14.47
CA ASP A 163 -8.64 8.83 -15.00
C ASP A 163 -7.81 9.69 -14.02
N GLY A 164 -8.48 10.58 -13.26
CA GLY A 164 -7.82 11.44 -12.28
C GLY A 164 -7.28 10.63 -11.10
N ASN A 165 -8.09 9.69 -10.61
CA ASN A 165 -7.70 8.80 -9.52
C ASN A 165 -6.59 7.84 -9.94
N LEU A 166 -6.71 7.22 -11.12
CA LEU A 166 -5.68 6.32 -11.66
C LEU A 166 -4.37 7.08 -11.91
N ALA A 167 -4.40 8.33 -12.37
CA ALA A 167 -3.17 9.12 -12.53
C ALA A 167 -2.47 9.40 -11.18
N LEU A 168 -3.23 9.63 -10.11
CA LEU A 168 -2.65 9.75 -8.76
C LEU A 168 -2.12 8.39 -8.27
N ALA A 169 -2.88 7.31 -8.49
CA ALA A 169 -2.46 5.95 -8.15
C ALA A 169 -1.15 5.55 -8.85
N THR A 170 -0.97 5.89 -10.12
CA THR A 170 0.29 5.68 -10.86
C THR A 170 1.45 6.38 -10.15
N ALA A 171 1.26 7.61 -9.67
CA ALA A 171 2.31 8.33 -8.97
C ALA A 171 2.69 7.67 -7.63
N TYR A 172 1.72 7.08 -6.92
CA TYR A 172 1.99 6.25 -5.74
C TYR A 172 2.69 4.94 -6.07
N ALA A 173 2.26 4.25 -7.12
CA ALA A 173 2.87 3.01 -7.58
C ALA A 173 4.33 3.23 -7.99
N ASP A 174 4.61 4.28 -8.76
CA ASP A 174 5.97 4.65 -9.17
C ASP A 174 6.88 4.90 -7.96
N LEU A 175 6.37 5.58 -6.92
CA LEU A 175 7.12 5.81 -5.68
C LEU A 175 7.33 4.49 -4.91
N ALA A 176 6.28 3.67 -4.76
CA ALA A 176 6.36 2.39 -4.06
C ALA A 176 7.39 1.45 -4.72
N HIS A 177 7.35 1.33 -6.05
CA HIS A 177 8.29 0.50 -6.81
C HIS A 177 9.73 1.02 -6.72
N GLN A 178 9.95 2.34 -6.74
CA GLN A 178 11.28 2.93 -6.50
C GLN A 178 11.84 2.59 -5.11
N LEU A 179 10.95 2.37 -4.14
CA LEU A 179 11.29 1.96 -2.77
C LEU A 179 11.36 0.44 -2.59
N GLY A 180 11.13 -0.35 -3.65
CA GLY A 180 11.12 -1.81 -3.60
C GLY A 180 9.87 -2.42 -2.95
N LEU A 181 8.77 -1.65 -2.86
CA LEU A 181 7.48 -2.09 -2.34
C LEU A 181 6.57 -2.54 -3.48
N ALA A 182 5.84 -3.63 -3.29
CA ALA A 182 4.68 -3.93 -4.13
C ALA A 182 3.51 -2.97 -3.79
N VAL A 183 2.60 -2.73 -4.74
CA VAL A 183 1.43 -1.88 -4.52
C VAL A 183 0.13 -2.61 -4.85
N GLY A 184 -0.82 -2.55 -3.93
CA GLY A 184 -2.12 -3.18 -4.04
C GLY A 184 -3.20 -2.22 -4.54
N GLN A 185 -4.04 -2.67 -5.48
CA GLN A 185 -5.32 -2.02 -5.76
C GLN A 185 -6.26 -2.26 -4.58
N LYS A 186 -6.77 -1.20 -3.96
CA LYS A 186 -7.82 -1.30 -2.94
C LYS A 186 -9.20 -1.09 -3.55
N ASN A 187 -10.09 -2.08 -3.39
CA ASN A 187 -11.48 -2.04 -3.89
C ASN A 187 -11.57 -1.61 -5.37
N ALA A 188 -12.55 -0.79 -5.77
CA ALA A 188 -12.77 -0.33 -7.14
C ALA A 188 -12.86 -1.47 -8.19
N ALA A 189 -13.74 -2.45 -7.96
CA ALA A 189 -13.90 -3.62 -8.83
C ALA A 189 -14.18 -3.26 -10.29
N GLU A 190 -14.94 -2.18 -10.50
CA GLU A 190 -15.28 -1.61 -11.80
C GLU A 190 -14.06 -1.17 -12.62
N ALA A 191 -12.95 -0.83 -11.94
CA ALA A 191 -11.70 -0.42 -12.56
C ALA A 191 -10.67 -1.56 -12.62
N ALA A 192 -10.91 -2.73 -12.04
CA ALA A 192 -9.88 -3.78 -11.90
C ALA A 192 -9.20 -4.17 -13.23
N ALA A 193 -9.97 -4.25 -14.32
CA ALA A 193 -9.45 -4.61 -15.63
C ALA A 193 -8.54 -3.52 -16.26
N SER A 194 -8.85 -2.23 -16.04
CA SER A 194 -8.07 -1.09 -16.56
C SER A 194 -6.91 -0.73 -15.64
N ALA A 195 -7.16 -0.69 -14.33
CA ALA A 195 -6.27 -0.16 -13.32
C ALA A 195 -4.98 -0.96 -13.19
N ARG A 196 -5.02 -2.30 -13.22
CA ARG A 196 -3.81 -3.13 -13.05
C ARG A 196 -2.67 -2.71 -13.99
N GLY A 197 -2.97 -2.65 -15.29
CA GLY A 197 -1.97 -2.31 -16.29
C GLY A 197 -1.67 -0.81 -16.39
N ALA A 198 -2.67 0.04 -16.16
CA ALA A 198 -2.50 1.50 -16.25
C ALA A 198 -1.68 2.07 -15.08
N VAL A 199 -1.87 1.53 -13.88
CA VAL A 199 -1.21 1.97 -12.65
C VAL A 199 0.06 1.17 -12.36
N GLY A 200 0.08 -0.12 -12.74
CA GLY A 200 1.15 -1.03 -12.36
C GLY A 200 0.91 -1.71 -11.01
N PHE A 201 -0.36 -1.94 -10.63
CA PHE A 201 -0.68 -2.69 -9.42
C PHE A 201 -0.19 -4.15 -9.50
N ASP A 202 0.38 -4.64 -8.39
CA ASP A 202 0.98 -5.97 -8.29
C ASP A 202 -0.01 -7.02 -7.76
N PHE A 203 -0.97 -6.58 -6.93
CA PHE A 203 -2.01 -7.40 -6.30
C PHE A 203 -3.26 -6.55 -6.03
N ALA A 204 -4.32 -7.16 -5.52
CA ALA A 204 -5.50 -6.46 -5.02
C ALA A 204 -5.78 -6.77 -3.55
N VAL A 205 -6.32 -5.79 -2.82
CA VAL A 205 -6.97 -5.98 -1.54
C VAL A 205 -8.42 -5.59 -1.68
N THR A 206 -9.31 -6.50 -1.34
CA THR A 206 -10.75 -6.34 -1.55
C THR A 206 -11.48 -6.48 -0.24
N GLU A 207 -12.48 -5.63 -0.06
CA GLU A 207 -13.45 -5.76 1.02
C GLU A 207 -14.78 -6.16 0.39
N GLU A 208 -15.35 -7.24 0.90
CA GLU A 208 -16.72 -7.68 0.63
C GLU A 208 -16.98 -8.11 -0.82
N CYS A 209 -15.94 -8.51 -1.57
CA CYS A 209 -16.11 -8.92 -2.97
C CYS A 209 -17.11 -10.08 -3.10
N PHE A 210 -17.21 -10.98 -2.12
CA PHE A 210 -18.19 -12.06 -2.17
C PHE A 210 -19.59 -11.52 -1.92
N ALA A 211 -19.75 -10.67 -0.90
CA ALA A 211 -21.04 -10.07 -0.57
C ALA A 211 -21.63 -9.25 -1.73
N PHE A 212 -20.77 -8.60 -2.52
CA PHE A 212 -21.17 -7.78 -3.68
C PHE A 212 -21.11 -8.52 -5.03
N GLY A 213 -20.61 -9.75 -5.08
CA GLY A 213 -20.50 -10.53 -6.32
C GLY A 213 -19.43 -10.01 -7.28
N GLU A 214 -18.34 -9.47 -6.74
CA GLU A 214 -17.27 -8.77 -7.45
C GLU A 214 -15.96 -9.55 -7.51
N CYS A 215 -15.82 -10.67 -6.79
CA CYS A 215 -14.54 -11.38 -6.67
C CYS A 215 -13.91 -11.75 -8.03
N THR A 216 -14.72 -12.15 -9.01
CA THR A 216 -14.23 -12.51 -10.35
C THR A 216 -13.53 -11.33 -11.05
N ALA A 217 -13.99 -10.08 -10.84
CA ALA A 217 -13.36 -8.92 -11.45
C ALA A 217 -11.89 -8.77 -11.01
N TYR A 218 -11.62 -9.09 -9.74
CA TYR A 218 -10.27 -9.08 -9.18
C TYR A 218 -9.46 -10.30 -9.63
N THR A 219 -10.01 -11.50 -9.56
CA THR A 219 -9.24 -12.71 -9.95
C THR A 219 -8.92 -12.73 -11.45
N ASP A 220 -9.80 -12.19 -12.30
CA ASP A 220 -9.53 -12.05 -13.74
C ASP A 220 -8.38 -11.07 -14.00
N ALA A 221 -8.29 -10.00 -13.21
CA ALA A 221 -7.23 -9.00 -13.35
C ALA A 221 -5.90 -9.47 -12.71
N TYR A 222 -5.93 -10.02 -11.51
CA TYR A 222 -4.76 -10.25 -10.65
C TYR A 222 -4.39 -11.73 -10.45
N GLY A 223 -5.20 -12.67 -10.95
CA GLY A 223 -5.01 -14.10 -10.72
C GLY A 223 -5.13 -14.45 -9.25
N GLU A 224 -4.13 -15.15 -8.71
CA GLU A 224 -4.09 -15.58 -7.31
C GLU A 224 -3.68 -14.47 -6.33
N HIS A 225 -3.14 -13.35 -6.80
CA HIS A 225 -2.65 -12.25 -5.96
C HIS A 225 -3.80 -11.31 -5.54
N VAL A 226 -4.76 -11.86 -4.81
CA VAL A 226 -5.90 -11.12 -4.24
C VAL A 226 -5.97 -11.44 -2.75
N LEU A 227 -6.00 -10.41 -1.92
CA LEU A 227 -6.23 -10.47 -0.48
C LEU A 227 -7.70 -10.13 -0.24
N GLN A 228 -8.52 -11.13 0.09
CA GLN A 228 -9.96 -10.95 0.23
C GLN A 228 -10.35 -10.81 1.70
N VAL A 229 -10.99 -9.69 2.04
CA VAL A 229 -11.55 -9.40 3.36
C VAL A 229 -13.07 -9.45 3.26
N GLU A 230 -13.73 -10.20 4.13
CA GLU A 230 -15.18 -10.18 4.29
C GLU A 230 -15.53 -9.70 5.70
N TYR A 231 -16.71 -9.10 5.87
CA TYR A 231 -17.15 -8.62 7.17
C TYR A 231 -18.32 -9.43 7.72
N ALA A 232 -18.24 -9.77 9.01
CA ALA A 232 -19.24 -10.60 9.68
C ALA A 232 -20.62 -9.94 9.77
N ASP A 233 -20.70 -8.61 9.65
CA ASP A 233 -21.95 -7.85 9.71
C ASP A 233 -22.66 -7.71 8.35
N SER A 234 -21.98 -8.06 7.25
CA SER A 234 -22.51 -7.93 5.88
C SER A 234 -22.72 -9.25 5.17
N LEU A 235 -22.04 -10.32 5.60
CA LEU A 235 -22.25 -11.65 5.03
C LEU A 235 -23.68 -12.15 5.25
N ALA A 236 -24.39 -12.36 4.14
CA ALA A 236 -25.73 -12.95 4.13
C ALA A 236 -25.73 -14.49 4.27
N VAL A 237 -24.56 -15.12 4.20
CA VAL A 237 -24.34 -16.57 4.29
C VAL A 237 -23.27 -16.91 5.34
N PRO A 238 -23.24 -18.13 5.89
CA PRO A 238 -22.13 -18.58 6.73
C PRO A 238 -20.78 -18.50 6.00
N PHE A 239 -19.72 -18.14 6.70
CA PHE A 239 -18.37 -18.01 6.12
C PHE A 239 -17.86 -19.30 5.44
N ALA A 240 -18.30 -20.46 5.92
CA ALA A 240 -18.00 -21.74 5.27
C ALA A 240 -18.48 -21.83 3.81
N GLU A 241 -19.55 -21.11 3.44
CA GLU A 241 -20.01 -21.02 2.05
C GLU A 241 -19.09 -20.13 1.20
N VAL A 242 -18.57 -19.02 1.77
CA VAL A 242 -17.53 -18.20 1.15
C VAL A 242 -16.28 -19.06 0.89
N CYS A 243 -15.83 -19.81 1.89
CA CYS A 243 -14.67 -20.70 1.79
C CYS A 243 -14.82 -21.84 0.77
N ALA A 244 -16.06 -22.27 0.51
CA ALA A 244 -16.37 -23.29 -0.48
C ALA A 244 -16.61 -22.71 -1.88
N SER A 245 -16.69 -21.38 -2.02
CA SER A 245 -16.90 -20.71 -3.29
C SER A 245 -15.72 -20.97 -4.23
N PRO A 246 -15.96 -21.34 -5.50
CA PRO A 246 -14.90 -21.47 -6.49
C PRO A 246 -14.35 -20.12 -6.96
N ASP A 247 -15.11 -19.03 -6.76
CA ASP A 247 -14.79 -17.69 -7.25
C ASP A 247 -14.02 -16.84 -6.22
N ARG A 248 -13.71 -17.41 -5.05
CA ARG A 248 -12.96 -16.73 -3.99
C ARG A 248 -11.48 -16.58 -4.32
N ALA A 249 -10.83 -15.59 -3.71
CA ALA A 249 -9.38 -15.51 -3.70
C ALA A 249 -8.75 -16.65 -2.85
N PRO A 250 -7.47 -16.99 -3.10
CA PRO A 250 -6.77 -18.01 -2.30
C PRO A 250 -6.63 -17.65 -0.82
N LEU A 251 -6.52 -16.37 -0.49
CA LEU A 251 -6.42 -15.87 0.88
C LEU A 251 -7.65 -15.03 1.22
N VAL A 252 -8.50 -15.57 2.09
CA VAL A 252 -9.74 -14.96 2.57
C VAL A 252 -9.70 -14.83 4.09
N VAL A 253 -10.07 -13.67 4.61
CA VAL A 253 -10.26 -13.44 6.04
C VAL A 253 -11.65 -12.86 6.29
N LEU A 254 -12.37 -13.43 7.25
CA LEU A 254 -13.55 -12.81 7.84
C LEU A 254 -13.12 -11.95 9.02
N ARG A 255 -13.55 -10.69 9.06
CA ARG A 255 -13.28 -9.77 10.18
C ARG A 255 -14.54 -9.12 10.74
N ASP A 256 -14.43 -8.57 11.93
CA ASP A 256 -15.36 -7.58 12.45
C ASP A 256 -15.13 -6.22 11.78
N ARG A 257 -16.18 -5.40 11.62
CA ARG A 257 -16.11 -4.10 10.95
C ARG A 257 -15.11 -3.13 11.60
N GLY A 258 -14.94 -3.22 12.92
CA GLY A 258 -14.01 -2.36 13.67
C GLY A 258 -12.55 -2.81 13.57
N LEU A 259 -12.29 -3.96 12.93
CA LEU A 259 -10.98 -4.57 12.78
C LEU A 259 -10.21 -4.65 14.11
N VAL A 260 -10.91 -4.91 15.21
CA VAL A 260 -10.32 -4.76 16.55
C VAL A 260 -9.27 -5.85 16.82
N PRO A 261 -8.24 -5.56 17.64
CA PRO A 261 -7.18 -6.52 17.93
C PRO A 261 -7.68 -7.80 18.60
N ALA A 262 -6.93 -8.89 18.43
CA ALA A 262 -7.19 -10.15 19.12
C ALA A 262 -7.27 -9.96 20.65
N GLY A 263 -8.32 -10.50 21.26
CA GLY A 263 -8.59 -10.35 22.70
C GLY A 263 -9.38 -9.10 23.08
N VAL A 264 -9.68 -8.20 22.14
CA VAL A 264 -10.63 -7.10 22.33
C VAL A 264 -12.06 -7.61 22.12
N ALA A 265 -13.01 -7.11 22.92
CA ALA A 265 -14.41 -7.48 22.79
C ALA A 265 -14.95 -7.09 21.41
N GLY A 266 -15.61 -8.03 20.73
CA GLY A 266 -16.12 -7.84 19.37
C GLY A 266 -15.19 -8.35 18.27
N HIS A 267 -13.96 -8.79 18.61
CA HIS A 267 -13.04 -9.39 17.65
C HIS A 267 -13.66 -10.63 16.97
N VAL A 268 -13.66 -10.62 15.64
CA VAL A 268 -14.02 -11.77 14.79
C VAL A 268 -12.88 -12.03 13.83
N GLU A 269 -12.36 -13.25 13.79
CA GLU A 269 -11.35 -13.66 12.81
C GLU A 269 -11.59 -15.12 12.42
N GLU A 270 -11.87 -15.36 11.15
CA GLU A 270 -11.86 -16.69 10.53
C GLU A 270 -11.14 -16.63 9.19
N ARG A 271 -10.49 -17.72 8.76
CA ARG A 271 -9.65 -17.73 7.55
C ARG A 271 -9.87 -18.99 6.71
N CYS A 272 -9.75 -18.82 5.40
CA CYS A 272 -9.64 -19.88 4.40
C CYS A 272 -9.01 -19.30 3.13
#